data_AF-A0A1L8D0V6-F1
#
_entry.id   AF-A0A1L8D0V6-F1
#
_cell.length_a   1.000
_cell.length_b   1.000
_cell.length_c   1.000
_cell.angle_alpha   90.00
_cell.angle_beta   90.00
_cell.angle_gamma   90.00
#
_symmetry.space_group_name_H-M   'P 1'
#
loop_
_entity.id
_entity.type
_entity.pdbx_description
1 polymer ?
#
loop_
_entity_poly.entity_id
_entity_poly.type
_entity_poly.pdbx_seq_one_letter_code
_entity_poly.pdbx_strand_id
1 'polypeptide(L)' 'MKAIKSKEKSKEPSILCPACQHENKSHYNFCIKCGKQLKENPVILDYKSLA' A
#
# COMPACT_ATOMS: atom_id res chain seq x y z
N MET A 1 1.89 -7.94 -32.86
CA MET A 1 0.85 -8.14 -31.83
C MET A 1 1.54 -8.71 -30.59
N LYS A 2 1.95 -7.87 -29.63
CA LYS A 2 2.68 -8.31 -28.44
C LYS A 2 1.67 -8.72 -27.36
N ALA A 3 1.71 -9.99 -26.97
CA ALA A 3 0.88 -10.56 -25.93
C ALA A 3 1.02 -9.77 -24.61
N ILE A 4 -0.11 -9.32 -24.06
CA ILE A 4 -0.19 -8.85 -22.67
C ILE A 4 -0.03 -10.08 -21.77
N LYS A 5 1.24 -10.41 -21.46
CA LYS A 5 1.57 -11.53 -20.59
C LYS A 5 0.95 -11.28 -19.21
N SER A 6 0.06 -12.18 -18.87
CA SER A 6 -0.69 -12.35 -17.64
C SER A 6 0.08 -11.88 -16.40
N LYS A 7 -0.53 -10.99 -15.60
CA LYS A 7 -0.07 -10.65 -14.24
C LYS A 7 -0.07 -11.94 -13.41
N GLU A 8 1.07 -12.61 -13.36
CA GLU A 8 1.37 -13.59 -12.33
C GLU A 8 1.30 -12.86 -10.99
N LYS A 9 0.25 -13.18 -10.21
CA LYS A 9 -0.07 -12.62 -8.90
C LYS A 9 1.06 -12.96 -7.93
N SER A 10 2.10 -12.13 -7.91
CA SER A 10 3.18 -12.19 -6.93
C SER A 10 2.56 -12.12 -5.54
N LYS A 11 2.93 -13.07 -4.67
CA LYS A 11 2.55 -13.09 -3.26
C LYS A 11 3.19 -11.89 -2.56
N GLU A 12 2.60 -10.72 -2.71
CA GLU A 12 2.99 -9.53 -1.96
C GLU A 12 2.68 -9.79 -0.47
N PRO A 13 3.58 -9.45 0.46
CA PRO A 13 3.32 -9.68 1.87
C PRO A 13 2.11 -8.86 2.33
N SER A 14 1.26 -9.44 3.18
CA SER A 14 0.14 -8.73 3.82
C SER A 14 0.39 -8.50 5.31
N ILE A 15 -0.24 -7.46 5.85
CA ILE A 15 -0.19 -7.07 7.26
C ILE A 15 -1.61 -6.73 7.75
N LEU A 16 -1.95 -7.09 8.98
CA LEU A 16 -3.21 -6.70 9.60
C LEU A 16 -3.07 -5.30 10.23
N CYS A 17 -4.04 -4.44 9.99
CA CYS A 17 -4.08 -3.13 10.63
C CYS A 17 -4.30 -3.29 12.14
N PRO A 18 -3.42 -2.76 13.01
CA PRO A 18 -3.57 -2.91 14.46
C PRO A 18 -4.77 -2.13 15.03
N ALA A 19 -5.36 -1.21 14.27
CA ALA A 19 -6.51 -0.41 14.71
C ALA A 19 -7.87 -1.01 14.31
N CYS A 20 -7.99 -1.54 13.08
CA CYS A 20 -9.28 -2.01 12.56
C CYS A 20 -9.27 -3.46 12.03
N GLN A 21 -8.12 -4.14 12.16
CA GLN A 21 -7.90 -5.54 11.77
C GLN A 21 -8.10 -5.83 10.27
N HIS A 22 -8.19 -4.80 9.43
CA HIS A 22 -8.24 -4.99 7.98
C HIS A 22 -6.90 -5.52 7.45
N GLU A 23 -6.94 -6.44 6.51
CA GLU A 23 -5.76 -6.91 5.79
C GLU A 23 -5.31 -5.86 4.78
N ASN A 24 -4.04 -5.46 4.83
CA ASN A 24 -3.44 -4.50 3.92
C ASN A 24 -2.19 -5.11 3.28
N LYS A 25 -1.79 -4.62 2.12
CA LYS A 25 -0.47 -4.96 1.57
C LYS A 25 0.62 -4.30 2.41
N SER A 26 1.72 -5.01 2.65
CA SER A 26 2.83 -4.52 3.49
C SER A 26 3.50 -3.26 2.95
N HIS A 27 3.39 -2.99 1.64
CA HIS A 27 3.95 -1.78 1.04
C HIS A 27 3.10 -0.53 1.28
N TYR A 28 1.87 -0.65 1.77
CA TYR A 28 1.03 0.52 2.11
C TYR A 28 1.57 1.27 3.32
N ASN A 29 1.58 2.61 3.22
CA ASN A 29 1.98 3.49 4.31
C ASN A 29 0.85 3.69 5.33
N PHE A 30 -0.41 3.62 4.88
CA PHE A 30 -1.62 3.82 5.68
C PHE A 30 -2.64 2.71 5.39
N CYS A 31 -3.50 2.40 6.36
CA CYS A 31 -4.58 1.45 6.19
C CYS A 31 -5.62 1.98 5.20
N ILE A 32 -5.94 1.19 4.18
CA ILE A 32 -6.91 1.59 3.15
C ILE A 32 -8.35 1.68 3.69
N LYS A 33 -8.62 1.05 4.84
CA LYS A 33 -9.95 1.04 5.46
C LYS A 33 -10.14 2.19 6.45
N CYS A 34 -9.16 2.44 7.32
CA CYS A 34 -9.33 3.40 8.43
C CYS A 34 -8.30 4.54 8.47
N GLY A 35 -7.33 4.57 7.56
CA GLY A 35 -6.31 5.63 7.52
C GLY A 35 -5.19 5.53 8.56
N LYS A 36 -5.22 4.56 9.50
CA LYS A 36 -4.13 4.38 10.48
C LYS A 36 -2.79 4.12 9.76
N GLN A 37 -1.76 4.86 10.14
CA GLN A 37 -0.40 4.66 9.66
C GLN A 37 0.10 3.24 10.00
N LEU A 38 0.66 2.55 9.00
CA LEU A 38 1.14 1.16 9.11
C LEU A 38 2.67 1.06 9.16
N LYS A 39 3.38 2.09 8.68
CA LYS A 39 4.85 2.16 8.70
C LYS A 39 5.32 3.31 9.58
N GLU A 40 6.43 3.13 10.27
CA GLU A 40 7.00 4.15 11.15
C GLU A 40 7.38 5.43 10.41
N ASN A 41 7.99 5.31 9.23
CA ASN A 41 8.40 6.44 8.39
C ASN A 41 7.74 6.37 7.00
N PRO A 42 6.51 6.89 6.83
CA PRO A 42 5.82 6.88 5.55
C PRO A 42 6.44 7.95 4.63
N VAL A 43 6.60 7.61 3.35
CA VAL A 43 6.89 8.62 2.33
C VAL A 43 5.62 9.47 2.15
N ILE A 44 5.65 10.70 2.66
CA ILE A 44 4.60 11.71 2.44
C ILE A 44 5.11 12.65 1.36
N LEU A 45 4.60 12.48 0.14
CA LEU A 45 4.89 13.40 -0.96
C LEU A 45 3.80 14.47 -0.98
N ASP A 46 4.14 15.68 -0.53
CA ASP A 46 3.28 16.84 -0.73
C ASP A 46 3.48 17.38 -2.15
N TYR A 47 2.64 16.93 -3.08
CA TYR A 47 2.68 17.35 -4.47
C TYR A 47 2.45 18.87 -4.65
N LYS A 48 1.89 19.57 -3.65
CA LYS A 48 1.72 21.03 -3.69
C LYS A 48 3.02 21.78 -3.47
N SER A 49 3.97 21.18 -2.75
CA SER A 49 5.33 21.73 -2.59
C SER A 49 6.22 21.50 -3.81
N LEU A 50 5.75 20.74 -4.81
CA LEU A 50 6.46 20.50 -6.07
C LEU A 50 6.04 21.46 -7.20
N ALA A 51 5.08 22.35 -6.93
CA ALA A 51 4.53 23.32 -7.89
C ALA A 51 5.13 24.71 -7.71
#